data_AF-A0A2U1JVK9-F1
#
_entry.id   AF-A0A2U1JVK9-F1
#
_cell.length_a   1.000
_cell.length_b   1.000
_cell.length_c   1.000
_cell.angle_alpha   90.00
_cell.angle_beta   90.00
_cell.angle_gamma   90.00
#
_symmetry.space_group_name_H-M   'P 1'
#
loop_
_entity.id
_entity.type
_entity.pdbx_description
1 polymer ?
#
loop_
_entity_poly.entity_id
_entity_poly.type
_entity_poly.pdbx_seq_one_letter_code
_entity_poly.pdbx_strand_id
1 'polypeptide(L)'
;MKPIDLFVDEVYQNVGGNKKEIEELKAEMKSHLLEAVHELKSEGKSEKEAINIAIERFGGEKEMRSVVGQLFKIQKTFAKWMLYVALTFLLISFIGYGSFVYLENTQQREAYQFSEQIINSLGNTITEQNKTDIREIVESYENITGVTVSAVEVRDYGNDSEHVSRKHEEPDFSFREKPIFNFFLNYRSDGMINDNWEVMVESKSYALTGYLLLNLSVCVYWVLFTIWAIINAYHHRRLNAGWGIVFALLNVVGYLIYVLMGKRKVSI
;
A
#
# COMPACT_ATOMS: atom_id res chain seq x y z
N MET A 1 26.42 29.22 36.88
CA MET A 1 25.96 28.57 35.62
C MET A 1 26.78 27.36 35.14
N LYS A 2 28.13 27.29 35.27
CA LYS A 2 28.94 26.10 34.90
C LYS A 2 28.38 24.72 35.35
N PRO A 3 27.74 24.57 36.53
CA PRO A 3 27.14 23.28 36.90
C PRO A 3 26.01 22.81 35.97
N ILE A 4 25.24 23.74 35.38
CA ILE A 4 24.20 23.42 34.39
C ILE A 4 24.85 22.90 33.10
N ASP A 5 25.95 23.52 32.66
CA ASP A 5 26.68 23.07 31.48
C ASP A 5 27.20 21.64 31.64
N LEU A 6 27.80 21.35 32.80
CA LEU A 6 28.29 20.01 33.13
C LEU A 6 27.15 18.98 33.16
N PHE A 7 26.04 19.31 33.84
CA PHE A 7 24.86 18.45 33.87
C PHE A 7 24.34 18.11 32.47
N VAL A 8 24.19 19.12 31.61
CA VAL A 8 23.73 18.93 30.24
C VAL A 8 24.72 18.07 29.45
N ASP A 9 26.02 18.30 29.57
CA ASP A 9 27.03 17.46 28.90
C ASP A 9 27.02 16.00 29.38
N GLU A 10 26.78 15.77 30.68
CA GLU A 10 26.67 14.44 31.28
C GLU A 10 25.41 13.69 30.81
N VAL A 11 24.26 14.36 30.76
CA VAL A 11 23.01 13.79 30.25
C VAL A 11 23.14 13.31 28.81
N TYR A 12 23.84 14.07 27.96
CA TYR A 12 24.05 13.71 26.55
C TYR A 12 25.33 12.88 26.32
N GLN A 13 26.04 12.48 27.38
CA GLN A 13 27.30 11.76 27.26
C GLN A 13 27.08 10.37 26.66
N ASN A 14 27.81 10.07 25.58
CA ASN A 14 27.74 8.82 24.80
C ASN A 14 26.39 8.56 24.11
N VAL A 15 25.54 9.58 23.98
CA VAL A 15 24.30 9.46 23.20
C VAL A 15 24.65 9.32 21.72
N GLY A 16 24.12 8.27 21.10
CA GLY A 16 24.28 8.04 19.66
C GLY A 16 23.31 8.91 18.88
N GLY A 17 23.78 9.70 17.91
CA GLY A 17 22.92 10.58 17.14
C GLY A 17 23.69 11.56 16.26
N ASN A 18 22.97 12.46 15.59
CA ASN A 18 23.59 13.54 14.83
C ASN A 18 24.16 14.59 15.80
N LYS A 19 25.44 14.98 15.65
CA LYS A 19 26.09 15.96 16.53
C LYS A 19 25.33 17.30 16.66
N LYS A 20 24.72 17.82 15.59
CA LYS A 20 24.01 19.13 15.63
C LYS A 20 22.66 19.02 16.31
N GLU A 21 21.95 17.93 16.09
CA GLU A 21 20.71 17.63 16.81
C GLU A 21 20.97 17.48 18.31
N ILE A 22 22.07 16.81 18.68
CA ILE A 22 22.53 16.75 20.07
C ILE A 22 22.81 18.16 20.60
N GLU A 23 23.56 19.00 19.88
CA GLU A 23 23.85 20.37 20.32
C GLU A 23 22.61 21.27 20.41
N GLU A 24 21.64 21.12 19.50
CA GLU A 24 20.36 21.85 19.54
C GLU A 24 19.55 21.46 20.78
N LEU A 25 19.41 20.16 21.04
CA LEU A 25 18.70 19.67 22.22
C LEU A 25 19.43 20.01 23.53
N LYS A 26 20.77 20.01 23.53
CA LYS A 26 21.56 20.53 24.66
C LYS A 26 21.27 22.00 24.92
N ALA A 27 21.23 22.82 23.87
CA ALA A 27 20.95 24.25 24.00
C ALA A 27 19.54 24.51 24.53
N GLU A 28 18.54 23.75 24.06
CA GLU A 28 17.16 23.82 24.52
C GLU A 28 17.04 23.41 26.00
N MET A 29 17.60 22.26 26.38
CA MET A 29 17.62 21.80 27.78
C MET A 29 18.32 22.83 28.69
N LYS A 30 19.46 23.36 28.25
CA LYS A 30 20.17 24.41 28.97
C LYS A 30 19.31 25.65 29.15
N SER A 31 18.60 26.10 28.11
CA SER A 31 17.71 27.27 28.20
C SER A 31 16.66 27.09 29.28
N HIS A 32 15.96 25.96 29.29
CA HIS A 32 14.91 25.68 30.28
C HIS A 32 15.45 25.52 31.70
N LEU A 33 16.62 24.91 31.88
CA LEU A 33 17.28 24.84 33.17
C LEU A 33 17.66 26.24 33.68
N LEU A 34 18.14 27.12 32.81
CA LEU A 34 18.48 28.49 33.18
C LEU A 34 17.25 29.32 33.55
N GLU A 35 16.14 29.16 32.81
CA GLU A 35 14.85 29.76 33.14
C GLU A 35 14.37 29.31 34.52
N ALA A 36 14.37 28.01 34.80
CA ALA A 36 13.97 27.46 36.10
C ALA A 36 14.87 27.96 37.24
N VAL A 37 16.18 28.09 37.02
CA VAL A 37 17.10 28.67 38.00
C VAL A 37 16.78 30.15 38.26
N HIS A 38 16.44 30.91 37.22
CA HIS A 38 16.07 32.32 37.39
C HIS A 38 14.77 32.50 38.16
N GLU A 39 13.76 31.69 37.90
CA GLU A 39 12.51 31.68 38.66
C GLU A 39 12.77 31.38 40.14
N LEU A 40 13.52 30.31 40.44
CA LEU A 40 13.86 29.94 41.83
C LEU A 40 14.67 31.03 42.55
N LYS A 41 15.58 31.71 41.85
CA LYS A 41 16.29 32.87 42.40
C LYS A 41 15.33 34.03 42.73
N SER A 42 14.31 34.24 41.90
CA SER A 42 13.27 35.27 42.16
C SER A 42 12.38 34.92 43.36
N GLU A 43 12.21 33.64 43.67
CA GLU A 43 11.52 33.14 44.87
C GLU A 43 12.39 33.22 46.15
N GLY A 44 13.60 33.79 46.06
CA GLY A 44 14.50 34.00 47.19
C GLY A 44 15.48 32.85 47.45
N LYS A 45 15.58 31.86 46.54
CA LYS A 45 16.59 30.79 46.65
C LYS A 45 17.99 31.29 46.32
N SER A 46 18.99 30.78 47.04
CA SER A 46 20.40 31.03 46.68
C SER A 46 20.73 30.37 45.33
N GLU A 47 21.71 30.88 44.59
CA GLU A 47 22.02 30.33 43.25
C GLU A 47 22.38 28.83 43.27
N LYS A 48 23.14 28.39 44.28
CA LYS A 48 23.51 26.98 44.43
C LYS A 48 22.28 26.11 44.73
N GLU A 49 21.39 26.59 45.58
CA GLU A 49 20.14 25.91 45.92
C GLU A 49 19.19 25.87 44.72
N ALA A 50 19.05 26.98 44.00
CA ALA A 50 18.25 27.08 42.79
C ALA A 50 18.72 26.11 41.70
N ILE A 51 20.04 26.00 41.47
CA ILE A 51 20.62 25.04 40.51
C ILE A 51 20.29 23.60 40.89
N ASN A 52 20.50 23.24 42.16
CA ASN A 52 20.24 21.87 42.61
C ASN A 52 18.74 21.52 42.49
N ILE A 53 17.86 22.44 42.89
CA ILE A 53 16.41 22.25 42.77
C ILE A 53 16.01 22.15 41.29
N ALA A 54 16.56 22.98 40.41
CA ALA A 54 16.25 22.94 38.98
C ALA A 54 16.65 21.61 38.35
N ILE A 55 17.87 21.10 38.62
CA ILE A 55 18.35 19.80 38.14
C ILE A 55 17.46 18.66 38.67
N GLU A 56 17.13 18.67 39.95
CA GLU A 56 16.29 17.65 40.56
C GLU A 56 14.87 17.65 39.99
N ARG A 57 14.27 18.84 39.80
CA ARG A 57 12.96 19.00 39.15
C ARG A 57 12.96 18.54 37.70
N PHE A 58 14.10 18.65 37.01
CA PHE A 58 14.29 18.12 35.66
C PHE A 58 14.44 16.59 35.61
N GLY A 59 14.59 15.92 36.76
CA GLY A 59 14.71 14.47 36.88
C GLY A 59 16.11 13.97 37.27
N GLY A 60 17.09 14.85 37.41
CA GLY A 60 18.46 14.47 37.75
C GLY A 60 19.22 13.73 36.63
N GLU A 61 20.52 13.53 36.83
CA GLU A 61 21.44 13.13 35.74
C GLU A 61 21.14 11.71 35.25
N LYS A 62 20.96 10.77 36.17
CA LYS A 62 20.76 9.35 35.85
C LYS A 62 19.46 9.11 35.07
N GLU A 63 18.36 9.72 35.51
CA GLU A 63 17.06 9.60 34.84
C GLU A 63 17.11 10.24 33.46
N MET A 64 17.64 11.47 33.37
CA MET A 64 17.72 12.20 32.09
C MET A 64 18.65 11.55 31.09
N ARG A 65 19.79 11.02 31.53
CA ARG A 65 20.65 10.24 30.66
C ARG A 65 19.95 9.01 30.09
N SER A 66 19.16 8.32 30.92
CA SER A 66 18.36 7.17 30.47
C SER A 66 17.31 7.57 29.44
N VAL A 67 16.51 8.61 29.73
CA VAL A 67 15.43 9.09 28.85
C VAL A 67 15.98 9.58 27.52
N VAL A 68 17.02 10.42 27.53
CA VAL A 68 17.66 10.93 26.31
C VAL A 68 18.26 9.78 25.50
N GLY A 69 18.98 8.85 26.15
CA GLY A 69 19.52 7.68 25.48
C GLY A 69 18.46 6.81 24.79
N GLN A 70 17.31 6.61 25.44
CA GLN A 70 16.17 5.90 24.86
C GLN A 70 15.56 6.65 23.68
N LEU A 71 15.38 7.96 23.78
CA LEU A 71 14.78 8.79 22.74
C LEU A 71 15.56 8.68 21.42
N PHE A 72 16.88 8.84 21.46
CA PHE A 72 17.73 8.71 20.27
C PHE A 72 17.75 7.29 19.70
N LYS A 73 17.71 6.27 20.57
CA LYS A 73 17.60 4.86 20.15
C LYS A 73 16.27 4.61 19.42
N ILE A 74 15.17 5.14 19.95
CA ILE A 74 13.83 5.02 19.35
C ILE A 74 13.80 5.70 17.99
N GLN A 75 14.25 6.95 17.87
CA GLN A 75 14.27 7.68 16.58
C GLN A 75 15.02 6.91 15.48
N LYS A 76 16.22 6.40 15.78
CA LYS A 76 17.02 5.63 14.82
C LYS A 76 16.33 4.32 14.41
N THR A 77 15.71 3.65 15.37
CA THR A 77 15.04 2.37 15.15
C THR A 77 13.74 2.60 14.36
N PHE A 78 13.00 3.66 14.68
CA PHE A 78 11.76 4.07 14.03
C PHE A 78 11.94 4.28 12.52
N ALA A 79 12.95 5.05 12.10
CA ALA A 79 13.22 5.24 10.68
C ALA A 79 13.49 3.90 9.96
N LYS A 80 14.28 3.02 10.56
CA LYS A 80 14.58 1.71 9.97
C LYS A 80 13.32 0.84 9.83
N TRP A 81 12.48 0.79 10.87
CA TRP A 81 11.22 0.05 10.84
C TRP A 81 10.25 0.61 9.81
N MET A 82 10.18 1.94 9.66
CA MET A 82 9.33 2.59 8.66
C MET A 82 9.60 2.05 7.26
N LEU A 83 10.87 1.93 6.88
CA LEU A 83 11.26 1.39 5.58
C LEU A 83 10.88 -0.08 5.44
N TYR A 84 11.11 -0.90 6.47
CA TYR A 84 10.76 -2.32 6.41
C TYR A 84 9.25 -2.54 6.30
N VAL A 85 8.46 -1.80 7.06
CA VAL A 85 7.00 -1.85 6.97
C VAL A 85 6.54 -1.46 5.56
N ALA A 86 7.06 -0.37 4.99
CA ALA A 86 6.74 0.05 3.63
C ALA A 86 7.03 -1.06 2.62
N LEU A 87 8.23 -1.64 2.63
CA LEU A 87 8.63 -2.71 1.72
C LEU A 87 7.82 -3.99 1.93
N THR A 88 7.39 -4.27 3.15
CA THR A 88 6.59 -5.46 3.49
C THR A 88 5.18 -5.34 2.89
N PHE A 89 4.53 -4.19 3.05
CA PHE A 89 3.23 -3.91 2.40
C PHE A 89 3.32 -4.01 0.89
N LEU A 90 4.38 -3.45 0.30
CA LEU A 90 4.61 -3.54 -1.14
C LEU A 90 4.78 -4.99 -1.61
N LEU A 91 5.58 -5.79 -0.91
CA LEU A 91 5.82 -7.19 -1.25
C LEU A 91 4.55 -8.04 -1.14
N ILE A 92 3.84 -7.95 -0.02
CA ILE A 92 2.57 -8.67 0.20
C ILE A 92 1.56 -8.29 -0.89
N SER A 93 1.54 -7.02 -1.29
CA SER A 93 0.65 -6.52 -2.32
C SER A 93 0.93 -7.12 -3.70
N PHE A 94 2.19 -7.20 -4.12
CA PHE A 94 2.55 -7.85 -5.39
C PHE A 94 2.22 -9.35 -5.39
N ILE A 95 2.47 -10.04 -4.26
CA ILE A 95 2.11 -11.45 -4.11
C ILE A 95 0.59 -11.62 -4.20
N GLY A 96 -0.16 -10.82 -3.46
CA GLY A 96 -1.63 -10.85 -3.46
C GLY A 96 -2.20 -10.57 -4.85
N TYR A 97 -1.70 -9.53 -5.53
CA TYR A 97 -2.12 -9.21 -6.90
C TYR A 97 -1.81 -10.34 -7.87
N GLY A 98 -0.62 -10.92 -7.81
CA GLY A 98 -0.24 -12.08 -8.63
C GLY A 98 -1.18 -13.26 -8.41
N SER A 99 -1.55 -13.55 -7.16
CA SER A 99 -2.53 -14.57 -6.83
C SER A 99 -3.92 -14.28 -7.42
N PHE A 100 -4.38 -13.02 -7.35
CA PHE A 100 -5.66 -12.63 -7.95
C PHE A 100 -5.65 -12.74 -9.48
N VAL A 101 -4.56 -12.34 -10.14
CA VAL A 101 -4.41 -12.50 -11.59
C VAL A 101 -4.40 -13.98 -11.99
N TYR A 102 -3.72 -14.83 -11.21
CA TYR A 102 -3.74 -16.27 -11.43
C TYR A 102 -5.16 -16.83 -11.31
N LEU A 103 -5.89 -16.49 -10.24
CA LEU A 103 -7.28 -16.90 -10.03
C LEU A 103 -8.21 -16.44 -11.16
N GLU A 104 -8.07 -15.20 -11.61
CA GLU A 104 -8.85 -14.64 -12.71
C GLU A 104 -8.61 -15.42 -14.01
N ASN A 105 -7.35 -15.69 -14.35
CA ASN A 105 -7.00 -16.45 -15.55
C ASN A 105 -7.52 -17.89 -15.49
N THR A 106 -7.48 -18.53 -14.32
CA THR A 106 -8.04 -19.87 -14.15
C THR A 106 -9.56 -19.87 -14.33
N GLN A 107 -10.27 -18.91 -13.75
CA GLN A 107 -11.72 -18.78 -13.87
C GLN A 107 -12.14 -18.49 -15.31
N GLN A 108 -11.43 -17.60 -16.00
CA GLN A 108 -11.67 -17.32 -17.41
C GLN A 108 -11.49 -18.58 -18.26
N ARG A 109 -10.45 -19.37 -17.99
CA ARG A 109 -10.20 -20.61 -18.74
C ARG A 109 -11.26 -21.68 -18.48
N GLU A 110 -11.73 -21.81 -17.24
CA GLU A 110 -12.87 -22.67 -16.88
C GLU A 110 -14.16 -22.22 -17.58
N ALA A 111 -14.44 -20.92 -17.58
CA ALA A 111 -15.60 -20.35 -18.28
C ALA A 111 -15.56 -20.65 -19.79
N TYR A 112 -14.39 -20.53 -20.44
CA TYR A 112 -14.24 -20.90 -21.85
C TYR A 112 -14.46 -22.40 -22.07
N GLN A 113 -13.83 -23.27 -21.30
CA GLN A 113 -14.00 -24.72 -21.41
C GLN A 113 -15.45 -25.14 -21.21
N PHE A 114 -16.13 -24.50 -20.27
CA PHE A 114 -17.55 -24.72 -20.03
C PHE A 114 -18.40 -24.23 -21.20
N SER A 115 -18.14 -23.03 -21.74
CA SER A 115 -18.84 -22.52 -22.92
C SER A 115 -18.64 -23.40 -24.16
N GLU A 116 -17.44 -23.97 -24.32
CA GLU A 116 -17.09 -24.90 -25.40
C GLU A 116 -17.85 -26.22 -25.28
N GLN A 117 -17.98 -26.76 -24.05
CA GLN A 117 -18.77 -27.98 -23.83
C GLN A 117 -20.24 -27.77 -24.17
N ILE A 118 -20.81 -26.64 -23.76
CA ILE A 118 -22.20 -26.30 -24.11
C ILE A 118 -22.32 -26.16 -25.62
N ILE A 119 -21.51 -25.32 -26.25
CA ILE A 119 -21.67 -25.00 -27.67
C ILE A 119 -21.52 -26.24 -28.57
N ASN A 120 -20.65 -27.18 -28.19
CA ASN A 120 -20.47 -28.45 -28.90
C ASN A 120 -21.59 -29.47 -28.62
N SER A 121 -22.26 -29.38 -27.47
CA SER A 121 -23.43 -30.21 -27.14
C SER A 121 -24.72 -29.72 -27.80
N LEU A 122 -24.76 -28.46 -28.23
CA LEU A 122 -25.91 -27.86 -28.88
C LEU A 122 -25.98 -28.29 -30.35
N GLY A 123 -27.13 -28.84 -30.75
CA GLY A 123 -27.49 -29.02 -32.15
C GLY A 123 -27.98 -27.72 -32.78
N ASN A 124 -28.79 -27.82 -33.84
CA ASN A 124 -29.38 -26.64 -34.50
C ASN A 124 -30.50 -25.96 -33.68
N THR A 125 -30.97 -26.60 -32.61
CA THR A 125 -32.06 -26.10 -31.75
C THR A 125 -31.80 -26.48 -30.29
N ILE A 126 -32.12 -25.59 -29.35
CA ILE A 126 -32.09 -25.89 -27.90
C ILE A 126 -33.27 -26.79 -27.53
N THR A 127 -32.98 -27.96 -26.95
CA THR A 127 -34.00 -28.86 -26.39
C THR A 127 -34.18 -28.64 -24.88
N GLU A 128 -35.29 -29.12 -24.30
CA GLU A 128 -35.49 -29.08 -22.84
C GLU A 128 -34.46 -29.91 -22.06
N GLN A 129 -33.92 -30.98 -22.67
CA GLN A 129 -32.82 -31.73 -22.09
C GLN A 129 -31.55 -30.86 -22.01
N ASN A 130 -31.22 -30.13 -23.08
CA ASN A 130 -30.07 -29.22 -23.06
C ASN A 130 -30.20 -28.17 -21.95
N LYS A 131 -31.40 -27.64 -21.71
CA LYS A 131 -31.63 -26.64 -20.63
C LYS A 131 -31.40 -27.24 -19.24
N THR A 132 -31.85 -28.48 -19.03
CA THR A 132 -31.63 -29.21 -17.77
C THR A 132 -30.15 -29.51 -17.58
N ASP A 133 -29.48 -30.05 -18.60
CA ASP A 133 -28.05 -30.37 -18.56
C ASP A 133 -27.22 -29.11 -18.27
N ILE A 134 -27.47 -28.00 -18.97
CA ILE A 134 -26.77 -26.73 -18.74
C ILE A 134 -26.96 -26.27 -17.28
N ARG A 135 -28.16 -26.37 -16.72
CA ARG A 135 -28.41 -25.99 -15.33
C ARG A 135 -27.65 -26.86 -14.34
N GLU A 136 -27.69 -28.18 -14.49
CA GLU A 136 -26.97 -29.11 -13.63
C GLU A 136 -25.46 -28.85 -13.68
N ILE A 137 -24.93 -28.56 -14.87
CA ILE A 137 -23.51 -28.23 -15.00
C ILE A 137 -23.23 -26.88 -14.33
N VAL A 138 -24.03 -25.82 -14.51
CA VAL A 138 -23.81 -24.55 -13.78
C VAL A 138 -23.80 -24.76 -12.27
N GLU A 139 -24.79 -25.47 -11.74
CA GLU A 139 -24.91 -25.74 -10.30
C GLU A 139 -23.75 -26.59 -9.75
N SER A 140 -23.03 -27.31 -10.62
CA SER A 140 -21.83 -28.08 -10.25
C SER A 140 -20.54 -27.26 -10.18
N TYR A 141 -20.49 -26.06 -10.79
CA TYR A 141 -19.30 -25.20 -10.81
C TYR A 141 -19.43 -24.04 -9.81
N GLU A 142 -18.59 -24.04 -8.77
CA GLU A 142 -18.64 -23.03 -7.70
C GLU A 142 -18.43 -21.58 -8.18
N ASN A 143 -17.69 -21.40 -9.28
CA ASN A 143 -17.29 -20.08 -9.80
C ASN A 143 -18.19 -19.54 -10.91
N ILE A 144 -19.03 -20.40 -11.51
CA ILE A 144 -19.96 -20.02 -12.57
C ILE A 144 -21.27 -19.61 -11.91
N THR A 145 -21.81 -18.46 -12.29
CA THR A 145 -23.04 -17.91 -11.69
C THR A 145 -24.15 -17.73 -12.70
N GLY A 146 -23.86 -17.87 -13.99
CA GLY A 146 -24.89 -17.81 -15.01
C GLY A 146 -24.40 -18.19 -16.39
N VAL A 147 -25.35 -18.47 -17.27
CA VAL A 147 -25.15 -18.84 -18.66
C VAL A 147 -26.24 -18.18 -19.49
N THR A 148 -25.84 -17.65 -20.64
CA THR A 148 -26.73 -17.11 -21.65
C THR A 148 -26.41 -17.75 -22.99
N VAL A 149 -27.41 -18.32 -23.64
CA VAL A 149 -27.31 -18.90 -24.98
C VAL A 149 -28.21 -18.10 -25.91
N SER A 150 -27.62 -17.59 -26.99
CA SER A 150 -28.32 -16.77 -27.99
C SER A 150 -28.07 -17.33 -29.39
N ALA A 151 -29.12 -17.49 -30.19
CA ALA A 151 -28.98 -17.81 -31.60
C ALA A 151 -28.33 -16.66 -32.35
N VAL A 152 -27.37 -16.95 -33.22
CA VAL A 152 -26.64 -15.95 -34.00
C VAL A 152 -26.72 -16.20 -35.50
N GLU A 153 -26.56 -15.12 -36.25
CA GLU A 153 -26.35 -15.14 -37.69
C GLU A 153 -24.99 -14.51 -38.00
N VAL A 154 -24.14 -15.30 -38.65
CA VAL A 154 -22.90 -14.83 -39.25
C VAL A 154 -23.25 -14.21 -40.60
N ARG A 155 -23.01 -12.91 -40.75
CA ARG A 155 -23.09 -12.22 -42.05
C ARG A 155 -21.68 -11.96 -42.56
N ASP A 156 -21.35 -12.60 -43.67
CA ASP A 156 -20.13 -12.34 -44.42
C ASP A 156 -20.30 -11.06 -45.24
N TYR A 157 -19.47 -10.05 -44.94
CA TYR A 157 -19.37 -8.79 -45.67
C TYR A 157 -18.09 -8.73 -46.53
N GLY A 158 -17.70 -9.83 -47.16
CA GLY A 158 -16.52 -9.84 -48.03
C GLY A 158 -15.23 -9.53 -47.27
N ASN A 159 -14.28 -8.84 -47.92
CA ASN A 159 -12.86 -8.77 -47.52
C ASN A 159 -12.51 -8.22 -46.12
N ASP A 160 -13.45 -7.77 -45.29
CA ASP A 160 -13.15 -7.34 -43.92
C ASP A 160 -14.26 -7.74 -42.93
N SER A 161 -13.90 -8.66 -42.03
CA SER A 161 -14.59 -9.11 -40.81
C SER A 161 -16.02 -9.70 -40.93
N GLU A 162 -16.16 -10.94 -40.47
CA GLU A 162 -17.46 -11.56 -40.18
C GLU A 162 -18.18 -10.75 -39.09
N HIS A 163 -19.39 -10.28 -39.42
CA HIS A 163 -20.25 -9.64 -38.44
C HIS A 163 -21.22 -10.68 -37.88
N VAL A 164 -21.14 -10.91 -36.57
CA VAL A 164 -22.09 -11.78 -35.87
C VAL A 164 -23.18 -10.93 -35.22
N SER A 165 -24.44 -11.18 -35.60
CA SER A 165 -25.61 -10.54 -35.01
C SER A 165 -26.50 -11.58 -34.34
N ARG A 166 -27.02 -11.27 -33.15
CA ARG A 166 -28.05 -12.12 -32.50
C ARG A 166 -29.33 -12.12 -33.34
N LYS A 167 -29.94 -13.29 -33.52
CA LYS A 167 -31.22 -13.44 -34.24
C LYS A 167 -32.39 -12.85 -33.44
N HIS A 168 -32.30 -12.94 -32.12
CA HIS A 168 -33.33 -12.49 -31.17
C HIS A 168 -32.75 -11.41 -30.23
N GLU A 169 -33.56 -10.43 -29.85
CA GLU A 169 -33.16 -9.41 -28.86
C GLU A 169 -32.99 -10.04 -27.46
N GLU A 170 -33.85 -11.00 -27.12
CA GLU A 170 -33.75 -11.80 -25.90
C GLU A 170 -33.01 -13.12 -26.16
N PRO A 171 -32.26 -13.64 -25.18
CA PRO A 171 -31.56 -14.91 -25.34
C PRO A 171 -32.53 -16.09 -25.36
N ASP A 172 -32.26 -17.07 -26.23
CA ASP A 172 -33.03 -18.32 -26.34
C ASP A 172 -33.02 -19.15 -25.05
N PHE A 173 -31.96 -19.01 -24.26
CA PHE A 173 -31.89 -19.53 -22.90
C PHE A 173 -31.03 -18.64 -22.02
N SER A 174 -31.49 -18.38 -20.79
CA SER A 174 -30.69 -17.72 -19.76
C SER A 174 -30.95 -18.35 -18.41
N PHE A 175 -29.87 -18.69 -17.72
CA PHE A 175 -29.89 -19.12 -16.32
C PHE A 175 -28.91 -18.26 -15.54
N ARG A 176 -29.31 -17.79 -14.37
CA ARG A 176 -28.43 -17.07 -13.46
C ARG A 176 -28.82 -17.38 -12.04
N GLU A 177 -27.86 -17.81 -11.25
CA GLU A 177 -28.01 -17.95 -9.81
C GLU A 177 -28.25 -16.58 -9.16
N LYS A 178 -28.86 -16.57 -7.97
CA LYS A 178 -29.04 -15.31 -7.23
C LYS A 178 -27.66 -14.74 -6.88
N PRO A 179 -27.37 -13.49 -7.25
CA PRO A 179 -26.08 -12.89 -6.94
C PRO A 179 -25.92 -12.77 -5.42
N ILE A 180 -24.72 -13.08 -4.94
CA ILE A 180 -24.34 -12.81 -3.56
C ILE A 180 -23.80 -11.39 -3.54
N PHE A 181 -24.50 -10.48 -2.86
CA PHE A 181 -24.00 -9.11 -2.72
C PHE A 181 -22.68 -9.11 -1.92
N ASN A 182 -21.59 -8.78 -2.60
CA ASN A 182 -20.28 -8.61 -1.99
C ASN A 182 -19.53 -7.50 -2.73
N PHE A 183 -19.14 -6.46 -1.98
CA PHE A 183 -18.43 -5.29 -2.52
C PHE A 183 -17.09 -5.64 -3.21
N PHE A 184 -16.49 -6.76 -2.82
CA PHE A 184 -15.21 -7.25 -3.34
C PHE A 184 -15.36 -8.34 -4.40
N LEU A 185 -16.58 -8.60 -4.85
CA LEU A 185 -16.85 -9.61 -5.86
C LEU A 185 -17.51 -8.93 -7.05
N ASN A 186 -16.87 -9.06 -8.21
CA ASN A 186 -17.46 -8.66 -9.47
C ASN A 186 -17.83 -9.90 -10.26
N TYR A 187 -18.52 -9.68 -11.36
CA TYR A 187 -18.89 -10.72 -12.31
C TYR A 187 -18.31 -10.35 -13.66
N ARG A 188 -17.79 -11.35 -14.35
CA ARG A 188 -17.26 -11.23 -15.69
C ARG A 188 -17.97 -12.23 -16.57
N SER A 189 -18.20 -11.84 -17.82
CA SER A 189 -18.79 -12.72 -18.81
C SER A 189 -17.79 -12.99 -19.92
N ASP A 190 -17.50 -14.26 -20.14
CA ASP A 190 -16.64 -14.76 -21.21
C ASP A 190 -17.38 -15.91 -21.91
N GLY A 191 -17.12 -16.14 -23.19
CA GLY A 191 -17.93 -17.07 -23.96
C GLY A 191 -17.35 -17.44 -25.31
N MET A 192 -18.03 -18.38 -25.97
CA MET A 192 -17.69 -18.84 -27.31
C MET A 192 -18.84 -18.59 -28.27
N ILE A 193 -18.48 -18.50 -29.55
CA ILE A 193 -19.40 -18.29 -30.65
C ILE A 193 -19.08 -19.27 -31.77
N ASN A 194 -20.12 -19.80 -32.40
CA ASN A 194 -20.05 -20.57 -33.63
C ASN A 194 -21.10 -20.07 -34.62
N ASP A 195 -21.27 -20.78 -35.74
CA ASP A 195 -22.17 -20.37 -36.82
C ASP A 195 -23.64 -20.22 -36.41
N ASN A 196 -24.06 -20.87 -35.32
CA ASN A 196 -25.45 -20.96 -34.89
C ASN A 196 -25.72 -20.33 -33.52
N TRP A 197 -24.74 -20.35 -32.61
CA TRP A 197 -24.91 -20.03 -31.20
C TRP A 197 -23.79 -19.13 -30.66
N GLU A 198 -24.16 -18.22 -29.78
CA GLU A 198 -23.28 -17.55 -28.82
C GLU A 198 -23.61 -18.09 -27.43
N VAL A 199 -22.60 -18.60 -26.73
CA VAL A 199 -22.70 -19.08 -25.36
C VAL A 199 -21.82 -18.21 -24.46
N MET A 200 -22.46 -17.38 -23.66
CA MET A 200 -21.81 -16.52 -22.67
C MET A 200 -21.95 -17.12 -21.28
N VAL A 201 -20.85 -17.15 -20.54
CA VAL A 201 -20.77 -17.70 -19.18
C VAL A 201 -20.39 -16.58 -18.24
N GLU A 202 -21.21 -16.35 -17.23
CA GLU A 202 -20.90 -15.42 -16.16
C GLU A 202 -20.17 -16.16 -15.04
N SER A 203 -18.99 -15.68 -14.67
CA SER A 203 -18.23 -16.18 -13.54
C SER A 203 -17.94 -15.06 -12.53
N LYS A 204 -17.66 -15.47 -11.29
CA LYS A 204 -17.03 -14.60 -10.29
C LYS A 204 -15.74 -14.01 -10.87
N SER A 205 -15.42 -12.77 -10.49
CA SER A 205 -14.22 -12.05 -10.90
C SER A 205 -13.62 -11.27 -9.73
N TYR A 206 -12.30 -11.34 -9.63
CA TYR A 206 -11.52 -10.73 -8.56
C TYR A 206 -10.52 -9.68 -9.08
N ALA A 207 -10.52 -9.42 -10.39
CA ALA A 207 -9.64 -8.45 -11.04
C ALA A 207 -9.68 -7.07 -10.38
N LEU A 208 -10.88 -6.52 -10.15
CA LEU A 208 -11.04 -5.21 -9.50
C LEU A 208 -10.50 -5.22 -8.06
N THR A 209 -10.80 -6.28 -7.31
CA THR A 209 -10.35 -6.42 -5.91
C THR A 209 -8.83 -6.49 -5.82
N GLY A 210 -8.21 -7.29 -6.68
CA GLY A 210 -6.76 -7.34 -6.81
C GLY A 210 -6.16 -5.97 -7.15
N TYR A 211 -6.76 -5.26 -8.11
CA TYR A 211 -6.32 -3.92 -8.51
C TYR A 211 -6.45 -2.90 -7.36
N LEU A 212 -7.57 -2.88 -6.65
CA LEU A 212 -7.79 -1.98 -5.51
C LEU A 212 -6.81 -2.25 -4.38
N LEU A 213 -6.59 -3.52 -4.03
CA LEU A 213 -5.63 -3.91 -3.00
C LEU A 213 -4.20 -3.50 -3.37
N LEU A 214 -3.82 -3.66 -4.65
CA LEU A 214 -2.53 -3.24 -5.17
C LEU A 214 -2.33 -1.73 -5.01
N ASN A 215 -3.27 -0.94 -5.53
CA ASN A 215 -3.19 0.52 -5.49
C ASN A 215 -3.17 1.07 -4.06
N LEU A 216 -4.03 0.55 -3.17
CA LEU A 216 -4.05 0.96 -1.77
C LEU A 216 -2.70 0.70 -1.10
N SER A 217 -2.12 -0.47 -1.33
CA SER A 217 -0.83 -0.85 -0.74
C SER A 217 0.33 -0.02 -1.31
N VAL A 218 0.29 0.29 -2.61
CA VAL A 218 1.25 1.21 -3.25
C VAL A 218 1.14 2.60 -2.65
N CYS A 219 -0.07 3.11 -2.39
CA CYS A 219 -0.28 4.39 -1.71
C CYS A 219 0.32 4.39 -0.29
N VAL A 220 0.07 3.32 0.49
CA VAL A 220 0.66 3.17 1.83
C VAL A 220 2.18 3.14 1.76
N TYR A 221 2.75 2.33 0.87
CA TYR A 221 4.19 2.29 0.61
C TYR A 221 4.73 3.69 0.27
N TRP A 222 4.05 4.40 -0.63
CA TRP A 222 4.47 5.70 -1.13
C TRP A 222 4.61 6.72 0.00
N VAL A 223 3.61 6.79 0.88
CA VAL A 223 3.60 7.68 2.05
C VAL A 223 4.70 7.29 3.03
N LEU A 224 4.78 6.02 3.43
CA LEU A 224 5.76 5.56 4.41
C LEU A 224 7.20 5.73 3.93
N PHE A 225 7.46 5.46 2.64
CA PHE A 225 8.76 5.70 2.03
C PHE A 225 9.09 7.20 1.99
N THR A 226 8.12 8.05 1.67
CA THR A 226 8.32 9.51 1.67
C THR A 226 8.71 10.02 3.06
N ILE A 227 7.99 9.58 4.10
CA ILE A 227 8.31 9.90 5.50
C ILE A 227 9.72 9.43 5.85
N TRP A 228 10.04 8.18 5.52
CA TRP A 228 11.39 7.64 5.72
C TRP A 228 12.47 8.45 5.02
N ALA A 229 12.26 8.83 3.75
CA ALA A 229 13.21 9.60 2.95
C ALA A 229 13.43 11.00 3.53
N ILE A 230 12.38 11.65 4.03
CA ILE A 230 12.45 12.94 4.73
C ILE A 230 13.29 12.81 6.01
N ILE A 231 12.98 11.83 6.88
CA ILE A 231 13.74 11.59 8.11
C ILE A 231 15.21 11.34 7.78
N ASN A 232 15.49 10.52 6.77
CA ASN A 232 16.85 10.20 6.40
C ASN A 232 17.58 11.42 5.80
N ALA A 233 16.91 12.24 5.00
CA ALA A 233 17.49 13.47 4.46
C ALA A 233 17.74 14.54 5.54
N TYR A 234 16.88 14.58 6.56
CA TYR A 234 17.03 15.42 7.74
C TYR A 234 18.31 15.04 8.51
N HIS A 235 18.51 13.74 8.78
CA HIS A 235 19.73 13.27 9.45
C HIS A 235 21.02 13.56 8.65
N HIS A 236 20.95 13.62 7.32
CA HIS A 236 22.06 14.03 6.46
C HIS A 236 22.25 15.56 6.35
N ARG A 237 21.41 16.37 7.00
CA ARG A 237 21.41 17.85 6.96
C ARG A 237 21.29 18.47 5.57
N ARG A 238 20.64 17.76 4.65
CA ARG A 238 20.38 18.28 3.28
C ARG A 238 18.90 18.37 2.98
N LEU A 239 18.04 18.17 3.96
CA LEU A 239 16.61 18.37 3.77
C LEU A 239 16.31 19.86 3.59
N ASN A 240 15.63 20.17 2.50
CA ASN A 240 14.97 21.45 2.28
C ASN A 240 13.56 21.16 1.70
N ALA A 241 12.72 22.18 1.59
CA ALA A 241 11.35 22.02 1.07
C ALA A 241 11.33 21.38 -0.33
N GLY A 242 12.31 21.69 -1.18
CA GLY A 242 12.45 21.09 -2.51
C GLY A 242 12.64 19.58 -2.46
N TRP A 243 13.49 19.07 -1.55
CA TRP A 243 13.66 17.63 -1.37
C TRP A 243 12.42 16.94 -0.84
N GLY A 244 11.66 17.58 0.05
CA GLY A 244 10.36 17.06 0.49
C GLY A 244 9.40 16.84 -0.68
N ILE A 245 9.29 17.83 -1.58
CA ILE A 245 8.46 17.74 -2.79
C ILE A 245 8.99 16.66 -3.74
N VAL A 246 10.32 16.59 -3.95
CA VAL A 246 10.95 15.58 -4.82
C VAL A 246 10.69 14.17 -4.30
N PHE A 247 10.78 13.92 -2.99
CA PHE A 247 10.45 12.61 -2.41
C PHE A 247 8.97 12.29 -2.56
N ALA A 248 8.07 13.27 -2.36
CA ALA A 248 6.64 13.06 -2.48
C ALA A 248 6.20 12.77 -3.93
N LEU A 249 6.84 13.41 -4.93
CA LEU A 249 6.45 13.25 -6.34
C LEU A 249 7.19 12.12 -7.06
N LEU A 250 8.47 11.89 -6.74
CA LEU A 250 9.32 10.94 -7.45
C LEU A 250 9.73 9.72 -6.59
N ASN A 251 9.36 9.70 -5.31
CA ASN A 251 9.57 8.60 -4.37
C ASN A 251 11.00 8.04 -4.43
N VAL A 252 11.16 6.73 -4.68
CA VAL A 252 12.48 6.06 -4.82
C VAL A 252 13.40 6.80 -5.79
N VAL A 253 12.90 7.24 -6.96
CA VAL A 253 13.70 7.95 -7.96
C VAL A 253 14.19 9.29 -7.39
N GLY A 254 13.31 10.03 -6.71
CA GLY A 254 13.66 11.28 -6.04
C GLY A 254 14.74 11.08 -4.96
N TYR A 255 14.63 10.00 -4.19
CA TYR A 255 15.61 9.65 -3.18
C TYR A 255 16.96 9.22 -3.78
N LEU A 256 16.97 8.49 -4.91
CA LEU A 256 18.20 8.14 -5.62
C LEU A 256 18.92 9.39 -6.14
N ILE A 257 18.19 10.34 -6.74
CA ILE A 257 18.74 11.64 -7.19
C ILE A 257 19.37 12.37 -6.00
N TYR A 258 18.69 12.42 -4.86
CA TYR A 258 19.20 13.00 -3.62
C TYR A 258 20.54 12.39 -3.19
N VAL A 259 20.65 11.06 -3.20
CA VAL A 259 21.88 10.36 -2.83
C VAL A 259 23.00 10.67 -3.82
N LEU A 260 22.72 10.66 -5.12
CA LEU A 260 23.71 10.92 -6.17
C LEU A 260 24.25 12.36 -6.13
N MET A 261 23.38 13.36 -5.99
CA MET A 261 23.79 14.75 -5.80
C MET A 261 24.60 14.95 -4.53
N GLY A 262 24.27 14.18 -3.49
CA GLY A 262 24.98 14.16 -2.24
C GLY A 262 26.43 13.68 -2.32
N LYS A 263 26.73 12.69 -3.18
CA LYS A 263 28.08 12.14 -3.37
C LYS A 263 28.99 13.11 -4.15
N ARG A 264 28.44 13.85 -5.12
CA ARG A 264 29.22 14.81 -5.95
C ARG A 264 29.79 16.00 -5.17
N LYS A 265 29.20 16.38 -4.03
CA LYS A 265 29.69 17.49 -3.20
C LYS A 265 30.90 17.15 -2.31
N VAL A 266 31.24 15.87 -2.15
CA VAL A 266 32.35 15.41 -1.29
C VAL A 266 33.63 15.14 -2.10
N SER A 267 33.53 15.12 -3.43
CA SER A 267 34.62 14.77 -4.35
C SER A 267 35.25 15.98 -5.07
N ILE A 268 35.23 17.17 -4.45
CA ILE A 268 35.92 18.38 -4.93
C ILE A 268 36.75 18.93 -3.78
#